data_AF-A0A6N9P2D0-F1
#
_entry.id   AF-A0A6N9P2D0-F1
#
_cell.length_a   1.000
_cell.length_b   1.000
_cell.length_c   1.000
_cell.angle_alpha   90.00
_cell.angle_beta   90.00
_cell.angle_gamma   90.00
#
_symmetry.space_group_name_H-M   'P 1'
#
loop_
_entity.id
_entity.type
_entity.pdbx_description
1 polymer ?
#
loop_
_entity_poly.entity_id
_entity_poly.type
_entity_poly.pdbx_seq_one_letter_code
_entity_poly.pdbx_strand_id
1 'polypeptide(L)'
;METVADRINRILDAEGIKKRDLARRLKISDSSVSTMCSGKSNPSGQTITMICKEFGIREEWLKYGKGEMYARKEPEPLEELLKCREVPESDLAVVRSVVSAFLELGETSRKEVIKFVESCAEKLNAPTDDVPGTDAALAEKVAALERQNRELLARLEAIEKEDAEKETEGAETGAAYISRYR
;
A
#
# COMPACT_ATOMS: atom_id res chain seq x y z
N MET A 1 19.96 1.30 27.84
CA MET A 1 20.75 1.00 26.62
C MET A 1 19.78 0.41 25.62
N GLU A 2 19.60 1.02 24.46
CA GLU A 2 18.64 0.52 23.47
C GLU A 2 19.14 -0.82 22.90
N THR A 3 18.30 -1.84 22.93
CA THR A 3 18.64 -3.19 22.43
C THR A 3 18.37 -3.31 20.94
N VAL A 4 18.87 -4.38 20.31
CA VAL A 4 18.55 -4.70 18.91
C VAL A 4 17.03 -4.93 18.76
N ALA A 5 16.38 -5.52 19.77
CA ALA A 5 14.94 -5.75 19.77
C ALA A 5 14.15 -4.43 19.73
N ASP A 6 14.57 -3.43 20.51
CA ASP A 6 13.95 -2.10 20.52
C ASP A 6 14.05 -1.43 19.14
N ARG A 7 15.22 -1.51 18.51
CA ARG A 7 15.43 -0.99 17.14
C ARG A 7 14.62 -1.72 16.09
N ILE A 8 14.41 -3.03 16.22
CA ILE A 8 13.52 -3.79 15.33
C ILE A 8 12.07 -3.33 15.49
N ASN A 9 11.60 -3.13 16.73
CA ASN A 9 10.25 -2.62 16.95
C ASN A 9 10.09 -1.20 16.36
N ARG A 10 11.11 -0.33 16.45
CA ARG A 10 11.10 0.97 15.78
C ARG A 10 11.00 0.88 14.26
N ILE A 11 11.62 -0.12 13.63
CA ILE A 11 11.43 -0.38 12.19
C ILE A 11 9.98 -0.74 11.92
N LEU A 12 9.37 -1.63 12.72
CA LEU A 12 7.97 -2.02 12.55
C LEU A 12 7.02 -0.83 12.68
N ASP A 13 7.27 0.04 13.66
CA ASP A 13 6.47 1.24 13.90
C ASP A 13 6.62 2.25 12.75
N ALA A 14 7.85 2.48 12.26
CA ALA A 14 8.13 3.38 11.14
C ALA A 14 7.47 2.91 9.83
N GLU A 15 7.46 1.60 9.60
CA GLU A 15 6.90 0.98 8.39
C GLU A 15 5.39 0.67 8.52
N GLY A 16 4.81 0.85 9.70
CA GLY A 16 3.38 0.60 9.96
C GLY A 16 2.96 -0.88 9.85
N ILE A 17 3.89 -1.82 10.05
CA ILE A 17 3.66 -3.26 9.87
C ILE A 17 3.69 -4.03 11.19
N LYS A 18 3.01 -5.18 11.24
CA LYS A 18 2.99 -6.05 12.42
C LYS A 18 4.11 -7.09 12.35
N LYS A 19 4.44 -7.69 13.50
CA LYS A 19 5.45 -8.78 13.60
C LYS A 19 5.20 -9.94 12.64
N ARG A 20 3.94 -10.29 12.39
CA ARG A 20 3.55 -11.33 11.43
C ARG A 20 3.85 -10.94 9.98
N ASP A 21 3.78 -9.65 9.66
CA ASP A 21 4.12 -9.15 8.32
C ASP A 21 5.63 -9.23 8.10
N LEU A 22 6.41 -8.88 9.13
CA LEU A 22 7.87 -9.06 9.12
C LEU A 22 8.25 -10.53 8.92
N ALA A 23 7.60 -11.46 9.61
CA ALA A 23 7.85 -12.89 9.45
C ALA A 23 7.59 -13.37 8.02
N ARG A 24 6.48 -12.92 7.41
CA ARG A 24 6.13 -13.21 6.01
C ARG A 24 7.15 -12.64 5.02
N ARG A 25 7.56 -11.38 5.18
CA ARG A 25 8.55 -10.72 4.31
C ARG A 25 9.92 -11.40 4.38
N LEU A 26 10.37 -11.71 5.60
CA LEU A 26 11.65 -12.38 5.84
C LEU A 26 11.60 -13.89 5.60
N LYS A 27 10.43 -14.49 5.32
CA LYS A 27 10.23 -15.94 5.17
C LYS A 27 10.79 -16.76 6.34
N ILE A 28 10.58 -16.28 7.57
CA ILE A 28 10.96 -16.96 8.81
C ILE A 28 9.72 -17.19 9.69
N SER A 29 9.85 -18.01 10.74
CA SER A 29 8.71 -18.31 11.61
C SER A 29 8.25 -17.10 12.43
N ASP A 30 6.94 -16.97 12.64
CA ASP A 30 6.33 -15.99 13.53
C ASP A 30 6.92 -16.05 14.95
N SER A 31 7.25 -17.27 15.41
CA SER A 31 7.89 -17.50 16.71
C SER A 31 9.27 -16.85 16.81
N SER A 32 10.09 -16.97 15.76
CA SER A 32 11.44 -16.41 15.70
C SER A 32 11.41 -14.87 15.72
N VAL A 33 10.50 -14.27 14.96
CA VAL A 33 10.29 -12.81 15.00
C VAL A 33 9.82 -12.35 16.37
N SER A 34 8.93 -13.11 17.02
CA SER A 34 8.40 -12.76 18.33
C SER A 34 9.47 -12.82 19.43
N THR A 35 10.31 -13.87 19.44
CA THR A 35 11.43 -13.98 20.41
C THR A 35 12.49 -12.91 20.17
N MET A 36 12.72 -12.55 18.91
CA MET A 36 13.63 -11.47 18.51
C MET A 36 13.14 -10.08 18.95
N CYS A 37 11.88 -9.75 18.65
CA CYS A 37 11.30 -8.45 19.02
C CYS A 37 11.06 -8.29 20.52
N SER A 38 11.07 -9.39 21.28
CA SER A 38 10.98 -9.38 22.76
C SER A 38 12.34 -9.42 23.45
N GLY A 39 13.44 -9.47 22.69
CA GLY A 39 14.80 -9.54 23.24
C GLY A 39 15.19 -10.90 23.85
N LYS A 40 14.31 -11.92 23.78
CA LYS A 40 14.61 -13.28 24.24
C LYS A 40 15.67 -13.98 23.41
N SER A 41 15.82 -13.60 22.14
CA SER A 41 16.85 -14.11 21.23
C SER A 41 17.42 -12.96 20.39
N ASN A 42 18.73 -12.94 20.18
CA ASN A 42 19.34 -11.98 19.26
C ASN A 42 19.16 -12.47 17.81
N PRO A 43 18.82 -11.61 16.84
CA PRO A 43 18.83 -12.01 15.44
C PRO A 43 20.22 -12.50 15.00
N SER A 44 20.23 -13.48 14.08
CA SER A 44 21.47 -13.91 13.44
C SER A 44 21.97 -12.80 12.50
N GLY A 45 23.27 -12.85 12.15
CA GLY A 45 23.83 -11.91 11.17
C GLY A 45 23.06 -11.92 9.84
N GLN A 46 22.63 -13.11 9.39
CA GLN A 46 21.81 -13.27 8.19
C GLN A 46 20.46 -12.55 8.32
N THR A 47 19.76 -12.70 9.43
CA THR A 47 18.46 -12.04 9.63
C THR A 47 18.61 -10.53 9.69
N ILE A 48 19.68 -10.03 10.33
CA ILE A 48 20.00 -8.60 10.32
C ILE A 48 20.19 -8.09 8.89
N THR A 49 20.99 -8.77 8.07
CA THR A 49 21.20 -8.39 6.67
C THR A 49 19.90 -8.42 5.87
N MET A 50 19.02 -9.41 6.09
CA MET A 50 17.72 -9.48 5.42
C MET A 50 16.82 -8.29 5.81
N ILE A 51 16.75 -7.95 7.11
CA ILE A 51 16.01 -6.78 7.58
C ILE A 51 16.58 -5.49 6.95
N CYS A 52 17.91 -5.36 6.92
CA CYS A 52 18.57 -4.19 6.34
C CYS A 52 18.23 -4.01 4.86
N LYS A 53 18.22 -5.11 4.09
CA LYS A 53 17.86 -5.07 2.66
C LYS A 53 16.38 -4.81 2.41
N GLU A 54 15.49 -5.40 3.21
CA GLU A 54 14.04 -5.27 3.04
C GLU A 54 13.56 -3.82 3.28
N PHE A 55 14.16 -3.13 4.26
CA PHE A 55 13.70 -1.81 4.70
C PHE A 55 14.70 -0.67 4.43
N GLY A 56 15.80 -0.94 3.72
CA GLY A 56 16.85 0.06 3.46
C GLY A 56 17.52 0.59 4.74
N ILE A 57 17.65 -0.25 5.77
CA ILE A 57 18.18 0.11 7.09
C ILE A 57 19.70 -0.07 7.13
N ARG A 58 20.39 0.82 7.84
CA ARG A 58 21.83 0.74 8.04
C ARG A 58 22.19 -0.34 9.06
N GLU A 59 23.05 -1.27 8.66
CA GLU A 59 23.44 -2.41 9.51
C GLU A 59 24.12 -1.96 10.82
N GLU A 60 24.97 -0.93 10.77
CA GLU A 60 25.63 -0.36 11.95
C GLU A 60 24.63 0.23 12.95
N TRP A 61 23.55 0.84 12.44
CA TRP A 61 22.48 1.37 13.28
C TRP A 61 21.72 0.23 13.94
N LEU A 62 21.33 -0.80 13.18
CA LEU A 62 20.57 -1.92 13.72
C LEU A 62 21.39 -2.74 14.74
N LYS A 63 22.68 -2.98 14.49
CA LYS A 63 23.56 -3.75 15.37
C LYS A 63 24.00 -2.96 16.60
N TYR A 64 24.48 -1.73 16.41
CA TYR A 64 25.21 -1.00 17.44
C TYR A 64 24.52 0.30 17.88
N GLY A 65 23.42 0.70 17.23
CA GLY A 65 22.75 1.98 17.48
C GLY A 65 23.58 3.18 17.02
N LYS A 66 24.50 3.01 16.07
CA LYS A 66 25.38 4.08 15.57
C LYS A 66 24.90 4.61 14.21
N GLY A 67 24.92 5.92 14.05
CA GLY A 67 24.51 6.59 12.81
C GLY A 67 23.00 6.76 12.69
N GLU A 68 22.51 7.01 11.47
CA GLU A 68 21.08 7.13 11.18
C GLU A 68 20.47 5.77 10.82
N MET A 69 19.16 5.65 11.07
CA MET A 69 18.38 4.44 10.86
C MET A 69 18.37 3.99 9.40
N TYR A 70 17.99 4.90 8.50
CA TYR A 70 17.98 4.60 7.08
C TYR A 70 19.39 4.75 6.48
N ALA A 71 19.72 3.84 5.57
CA ALA A 71 20.77 4.12 4.62
C ALA A 71 20.33 5.37 3.82
N ARG A 72 21.24 6.32 3.60
CA ARG A 72 21.01 7.28 2.52
C ARG A 72 20.78 6.42 1.28
N LYS A 73 19.60 6.54 0.65
CA LYS A 73 19.31 5.82 -0.59
C LYS A 73 20.55 5.94 -1.46
N GLU A 74 21.22 4.82 -1.73
CA GLU A 74 22.14 4.82 -2.85
C GLU A 74 21.33 5.32 -4.05
N PRO A 75 21.90 6.20 -4.88
CA PRO A 75 21.17 6.70 -6.03
C PRO A 75 20.71 5.50 -6.86
N GLU A 76 19.41 5.17 -6.76
CA GLU A 76 18.77 4.17 -7.59
C GLU A 76 19.08 4.60 -9.04
N PRO A 77 19.58 3.70 -9.91
CA PRO A 77 19.81 4.04 -11.30
C PRO A 77 18.56 4.69 -11.87
N LEU A 78 18.72 5.81 -12.59
CA LEU A 78 17.60 6.60 -13.12
C LEU A 78 16.54 5.72 -13.81
N GLU A 79 16.97 4.67 -14.49
CA GLU A 79 16.12 3.70 -15.18
C GLU A 79 15.21 2.87 -14.25
N GLU A 80 15.65 2.55 -13.03
CA GLU A 80 14.81 1.87 -12.02
C GLU A 80 13.76 2.83 -11.45
N LEU A 81 14.16 4.07 -11.17
CA LEU A 81 13.25 5.12 -10.71
C LEU A 81 12.14 5.42 -11.72
N LEU A 82 12.48 5.51 -13.00
CA LEU A 82 11.51 5.77 -14.07
C LEU A 82 10.50 4.63 -14.22
N LYS A 83 10.93 3.37 -14.07
CA LYS A 83 10.05 2.20 -14.09
C LYS A 83 9.10 2.15 -12.90
N CYS A 84 9.60 2.41 -11.68
CA CYS A 84 8.77 2.36 -10.46
C CYS A 84 7.77 3.50 -10.34
N ARG A 85 7.86 4.54 -11.17
CA ARG A 85 6.97 5.72 -11.14
C ARG A 85 5.92 5.74 -12.25
N GLU A 86 5.82 4.66 -13.04
CA GLU A 86 4.86 4.53 -14.14
C GLU A 86 4.89 5.73 -15.11
N VAL A 87 6.09 6.30 -15.33
CA VAL A 87 6.25 7.43 -16.25
C VAL A 87 5.88 6.96 -17.66
N PRO A 88 4.99 7.68 -18.37
CA PRO A 88 4.62 7.32 -19.74
C PRO A 88 5.86 7.19 -20.62
N GLU A 89 5.86 6.18 -21.50
CA GLU A 89 7.02 5.91 -22.37
C GLU A 89 7.36 7.09 -23.29
N SER A 90 6.35 7.92 -23.63
CA SER A 90 6.50 9.20 -24.34
C SER A 90 7.38 10.21 -23.61
N ASP A 91 7.35 10.19 -22.28
CA ASP A 91 7.95 11.22 -21.45
C ASP A 91 9.37 10.84 -21.03
N LEU A 92 9.71 9.55 -21.11
CA LEU A 92 11.04 9.04 -20.75
C LEU A 92 12.16 9.73 -21.53
N ALA A 93 11.96 10.00 -22.83
CA ALA A 93 12.95 10.69 -23.66
C ALA A 93 13.18 12.13 -23.16
N VAL A 94 12.11 12.83 -22.80
CA VAL A 94 12.17 14.19 -22.28
C VAL A 94 12.82 14.19 -20.90
N VAL A 95 12.43 13.29 -20.00
CA VAL A 95 13.00 13.20 -18.66
C VAL A 95 14.50 12.92 -18.71
N ARG A 96 14.95 11.99 -19.56
CA ARG A 96 16.38 11.75 -19.77
C ARG A 96 17.11 12.99 -20.28
N SER A 97 16.52 13.69 -21.26
CA SER A 97 17.09 14.94 -21.79
C SER A 97 17.20 16.03 -20.72
N VAL A 98 16.18 16.19 -19.88
CA VAL A 98 16.17 17.16 -18.77
C VAL A 98 17.25 16.83 -17.74
N VAL A 99 17.36 15.56 -17.33
CA VAL A 99 18.38 15.13 -16.37
C VAL A 99 19.78 15.36 -16.94
N SER A 100 20.04 14.96 -18.19
CA SER A 100 21.33 15.19 -18.84
C SER A 100 21.68 16.67 -18.94
N ALA A 101 20.73 17.50 -19.40
CA ALA A 101 20.94 18.94 -19.50
C ALA A 101 21.23 19.56 -18.13
N PHE A 102 20.52 19.15 -17.07
CA PHE A 102 20.75 19.62 -15.71
C PHE A 102 22.14 19.27 -15.16
N LEU A 103 22.64 18.06 -15.47
CA LEU A 103 23.98 17.62 -15.06
C LEU A 103 25.08 18.44 -15.76
N GLU A 104 24.85 18.89 -17.00
CA GLU A 104 25.78 19.72 -17.77
C GLU A 104 25.77 21.22 -17.36
N LEU A 105 24.77 21.68 -16.60
CA LEU A 105 24.70 23.07 -16.15
C LEU A 105 25.82 23.43 -15.16
N GLY A 106 26.32 24.67 -15.26
CA GLY A 106 27.19 25.27 -14.25
C GLY A 106 26.50 25.48 -12.90
N GLU A 107 27.30 25.64 -11.84
CA GLU A 107 26.79 25.66 -10.45
C GLU A 107 25.74 26.75 -10.20
N THR A 108 25.92 27.95 -10.76
CA THR A 108 24.97 29.06 -10.62
C THR A 108 23.63 28.73 -11.27
N SER A 109 23.64 28.29 -12.52
CA SER A 109 22.41 27.92 -13.24
C SER A 109 21.71 26.74 -12.59
N ARG A 110 22.47 25.76 -12.10
CA ARG A 110 21.92 24.60 -11.37
C ARG A 110 21.20 25.03 -10.10
N LYS A 111 21.75 25.97 -9.33
CA LYS A 111 21.10 26.52 -8.12
C LYS A 111 19.78 27.20 -8.45
N GLU A 112 19.72 27.96 -9.54
CA GLU A 112 18.49 28.62 -9.97
C GLU A 112 17.43 27.60 -10.44
N VAL A 113 17.84 26.54 -11.16
CA VAL A 113 16.93 25.45 -11.53
C VAL A 113 16.41 24.70 -10.28
N ILE A 114 17.27 24.42 -9.30
CA ILE A 114 16.85 23.79 -8.03
C ILE A 114 15.80 24.66 -7.33
N LYS A 115 16.05 25.95 -7.14
CA LYS A 115 15.09 26.88 -6.53
C LYS A 115 13.77 26.93 -7.28
N PHE A 116 13.82 26.90 -8.61
CA PHE A 116 12.61 26.87 -9.43
C PHE A 116 11.81 25.59 -9.20
N VAL A 117 12.47 24.43 -9.24
CA VAL A 117 11.83 23.13 -8.99
C VAL A 117 11.28 23.04 -7.57
N GLU A 118 12.00 23.54 -6.56
CA GLU A 118 11.53 23.63 -5.18
C GLU A 118 10.30 24.53 -5.07
N SER A 119 10.29 25.70 -5.72
CA SER A 119 9.11 26.58 -5.74
C SER A 119 7.90 25.93 -6.42
N CYS A 120 8.11 25.17 -7.49
CA CYS A 120 7.05 24.39 -8.13
C CYS A 120 6.54 23.28 -7.20
N ALA A 121 7.44 22.58 -6.53
CA ALA A 121 7.10 21.54 -5.56
C ALA A 121 6.34 22.10 -4.36
N GLU A 122 6.72 23.26 -3.84
CA GLU A 122 6.01 23.96 -2.77
C GLU A 122 4.63 24.43 -3.19
N LYS A 123 4.43 24.84 -4.46
CA LYS A 123 3.11 25.21 -4.97
C LYS A 123 2.20 23.98 -5.18
N LEU A 124 2.80 22.82 -5.45
CA LEU A 124 2.08 21.55 -5.58
C LEU A 124 1.83 20.87 -4.21
N ASN A 125 2.72 21.08 -3.24
CA ASN A 125 2.65 20.56 -1.87
C ASN A 125 2.08 21.57 -0.86
N ALA A 126 1.80 22.81 -1.27
CA ALA A 126 0.96 23.70 -0.50
C ALA A 126 -0.31 22.91 -0.21
N PRO A 127 -0.75 22.80 1.06
CA PRO A 127 -2.05 22.22 1.33
C PRO A 127 -3.03 23.06 0.53
N THR A 128 -3.52 22.51 -0.56
CA THR A 128 -4.79 22.93 -1.13
C THR A 128 -5.82 22.60 -0.05
N ASP A 129 -5.96 23.49 0.93
CA ASP A 129 -7.18 23.66 1.74
C ASP A 129 -8.36 24.13 0.85
N ASP A 130 -8.16 24.13 -0.47
CA ASP A 130 -9.20 24.27 -1.46
C ASP A 130 -8.98 23.22 -2.56
N VAL A 131 -9.56 22.03 -2.37
CA VAL A 131 -10.17 21.27 -3.48
C VAL A 131 -11.64 21.72 -3.53
N PRO A 132 -11.99 22.83 -4.22
CA PRO A 132 -13.38 23.15 -4.45
C PRO A 132 -13.88 22.23 -5.56
N GLY A 133 -14.28 21.03 -5.15
CA GLY A 133 -14.93 20.07 -6.02
C GLY A 133 -14.36 18.67 -5.86
N THR A 134 -14.83 17.93 -4.86
CA THR A 134 -15.31 16.56 -5.08
C THR A 134 -15.96 15.88 -3.87
N ASP A 135 -15.92 16.42 -2.66
CA ASP A 135 -16.59 15.73 -1.53
C ASP A 135 -18.12 15.66 -1.68
N ALA A 136 -18.77 16.76 -2.06
CA ALA A 136 -20.23 16.78 -2.21
C ALA A 136 -20.71 15.94 -3.41
N ALA A 137 -20.04 16.05 -4.56
CA ALA A 137 -20.41 15.31 -5.77
C ALA A 137 -20.09 13.81 -5.66
N LEU A 138 -19.00 13.46 -4.96
CA LEU A 138 -18.67 12.07 -4.67
C LEU A 138 -19.63 11.51 -3.62
N ALA A 139 -19.95 12.25 -2.56
CA ALA A 139 -20.95 11.85 -1.56
C ALA A 139 -22.35 11.65 -2.18
N GLU A 140 -22.74 12.51 -3.12
CA GLU A 140 -24.02 12.37 -3.84
C GLU A 140 -24.03 11.11 -4.72
N LYS A 141 -22.93 10.82 -5.44
CA LYS A 141 -22.79 9.57 -6.20
C LYS A 141 -22.78 8.34 -5.30
N VAL A 142 -22.09 8.39 -4.16
CA VAL A 142 -22.07 7.30 -3.17
C VAL A 142 -23.47 7.06 -2.62
N ALA A 143 -24.20 8.10 -2.23
CA ALA A 143 -25.57 7.99 -1.74
C ALA A 143 -26.54 7.47 -2.83
N ALA A 144 -26.33 7.85 -4.10
CA ALA A 144 -27.11 7.32 -5.21
C ALA A 144 -26.84 5.82 -5.44
N LEU A 145 -25.58 5.39 -5.40
CA LEU A 145 -25.20 3.98 -5.52
C LEU A 145 -25.73 3.14 -4.36
N GLU A 146 -25.67 3.64 -3.13
CA GLU A 146 -26.23 2.95 -1.96
C GLU A 146 -27.76 2.79 -2.03
N ARG A 147 -28.47 3.76 -2.63
CA ARG A 147 -29.91 3.62 -2.91
C ARG A 147 -30.17 2.54 -3.94
N GLN A 148 -29.42 2.54 -5.04
CA GLN A 148 -29.56 1.53 -6.09
C GLN A 148 -29.24 0.12 -5.57
N ASN A 149 -28.21 -0.03 -4.73
CA ASN A 149 -27.87 -1.32 -4.13
C ASN A 149 -28.98 -1.86 -3.21
N ARG A 150 -29.64 -1.00 -2.43
CA ARG A 150 -30.79 -1.41 -1.60
C ARG A 150 -31.98 -1.87 -2.43
N GLU A 151 -32.26 -1.18 -3.54
CA GLU A 151 -33.36 -1.59 -4.44
C GLU A 151 -33.07 -2.93 -5.11
N LEU A 152 -31.82 -3.16 -5.55
CA LEU A 152 -31.40 -4.44 -6.12
C LEU A 152 -31.51 -5.58 -5.12
N LEU A 153 -31.10 -5.36 -3.86
CA LEU A 153 -31.24 -6.34 -2.78
C LEU A 153 -32.71 -6.71 -2.54
N ALA A 154 -33.60 -5.71 -2.45
CA ALA A 154 -35.04 -5.97 -2.28
C ALA A 154 -35.66 -6.74 -3.44
N ARG A 155 -35.20 -6.50 -4.68
CA ARG A 155 -35.63 -7.28 -5.86
C ARG A 155 -35.15 -8.73 -5.81
N LEU A 156 -33.92 -8.96 -5.39
CA LEU A 156 -33.38 -10.31 -5.22
C LEU A 156 -34.17 -11.08 -4.17
N GLU A 157 -34.45 -10.48 -3.01
CA GLU A 157 -35.27 -11.10 -1.96
C GLU A 157 -36.68 -11.45 -2.44
N ALA A 158 -37.29 -10.59 -3.27
CA ALA A 158 -38.61 -10.86 -3.84
C ALA A 158 -38.58 -12.03 -4.83
N ILE A 159 -37.54 -12.12 -5.67
CA ILE A 159 -37.36 -13.23 -6.61
C ILE A 159 -37.14 -14.54 -5.85
N GLU A 160 -36.26 -14.54 -4.83
CA GLU A 160 -36.01 -15.71 -4.00
C GLU A 160 -37.29 -16.20 -3.29
N LYS A 161 -38.14 -15.27 -2.86
CA LYS A 161 -39.42 -15.62 -2.24
C LYS A 161 -40.42 -16.21 -3.25
N GLU A 162 -40.53 -15.63 -4.45
CA GLU A 162 -41.38 -16.18 -5.51
C GLU A 162 -40.92 -17.57 -5.96
N ASP A 163 -39.61 -17.79 -6.05
CA ASP A 163 -39.05 -19.09 -6.42
C ASP A 163 -39.33 -20.13 -5.31
N ALA A 164 -39.21 -19.74 -4.03
CA ALA A 164 -39.58 -20.60 -2.91
C ALA A 164 -41.09 -20.95 -2.91
N GLU A 165 -41.97 -19.99 -3.19
CA GLU A 165 -43.41 -20.22 -3.28
C GLU A 165 -43.76 -21.18 -4.44
N LYS A 166 -43.14 -21.00 -5.63
CA LYS A 166 -43.32 -21.91 -6.77
C LYS A 166 -42.80 -23.33 -6.49
N GLU A 167 -41.70 -23.48 -5.75
CA GLU A 167 -41.22 -24.79 -5.32
C GLU A 167 -42.23 -25.49 -4.38
N THR A 168 -42.84 -24.74 -3.46
CA THR A 168 -43.86 -25.30 -2.56
C THR A 168 -45.15 -25.69 -3.29
N GLU A 169 -45.65 -24.87 -4.21
CA GLU A 169 -46.82 -25.19 -5.04
C GLU A 169 -46.57 -26.39 -5.97
N GLY A 170 -45.37 -26.49 -6.54
CA GLY A 170 -44.94 -27.63 -7.34
C GLY A 170 -44.90 -28.94 -6.54
N ALA A 171 -44.47 -28.88 -5.29
CA ALA A 171 -44.44 -30.03 -4.38
C ALA A 171 -45.86 -30.48 -3.97
N GLU A 172 -46.76 -29.54 -3.66
CA GLU A 172 -48.14 -29.85 -3.29
C GLU A 172 -48.96 -30.42 -4.46
N THR A 173 -48.82 -29.84 -5.65
CA THR A 173 -49.49 -30.34 -6.87
C THR A 173 -48.96 -31.72 -7.29
N GLY A 174 -47.64 -31.96 -7.18
CA GLY A 174 -47.04 -33.28 -7.39
C GLY A 174 -47.54 -34.33 -6.40
N ALA A 175 -47.65 -33.98 -5.12
CA ALA A 175 -48.20 -34.88 -4.09
C ALA A 175 -49.69 -35.18 -4.32
N ALA A 176 -50.49 -34.17 -4.70
CA ALA A 176 -51.91 -34.35 -5.01
C ALA A 176 -52.13 -35.23 -6.25
N TYR A 177 -51.26 -35.12 -7.28
CA TYR A 177 -51.33 -35.98 -8.47
C TYR A 177 -51.02 -37.44 -8.12
N ILE A 178 -50.01 -37.71 -7.29
CA ILE A 178 -49.66 -39.07 -6.86
C ILE A 178 -50.77 -39.69 -6.00
N SER A 179 -51.46 -38.91 -5.18
CA SER A 179 -52.58 -39.41 -4.35
C SER A 179 -53.83 -39.76 -5.14
N ARG A 180 -53.99 -39.26 -6.38
CA ARG A 180 -55.20 -39.48 -7.20
C ARG A 180 -55.12 -40.73 -8.08
N TYR A 181 -53.91 -41.28 -8.25
CA TYR A 181 -53.62 -42.47 -9.07
C TYR A 181 -53.17 -43.68 -8.24
N ARG A 182 -53.44 -43.66 -6.93
CA ARG A 182 -53.18 -44.76 -5.99
C ARG A 182 -54.49 -45.27 -5.41
#